data_AF-A0A183HNJ6-F1
#
_entry.id   AF-A0A183HNJ6-F1
#
_cell.length_a   1.000
_cell.length_b   1.000
_cell.length_c   1.000
_cell.angle_alpha   90.00
_cell.angle_beta   90.00
_cell.angle_gamma   90.00
#
_symmetry.space_group_name_H-M   'P 1'
#
loop_
_entity.id
_entity.type
_entity.pdbx_description
1 polymer ?
#
loop_
_entity_poly.entity_id
_entity_poly.type
_entity_poly.pdbx_seq_one_letter_code
_entity_poly.pdbx_strand_id
1 'polypeptide(L)'
;LFILGIVAGINAAASSQNKKQFVIDRTEGYIGVLIDDLTSLGTSEPYRMFTSRAELRLHLRPDNADMRLTKKCYLQGAVSEHRYNHFLKILSAYNEAQNLLKSLRYPINFWKRFIPRLENVRATKVYSAFDLICRYEIDFAEIRKAIPVESGRLLENEEIEHRLKIEAFYHFYLDKSLAKVSITI
;
A
#
# COMPACT_ATOMS: atom_id res chain seq x y z
N LEU A 1 -3.05 -24.90 -4.14
CA LEU A 1 -4.36 -25.52 -3.80
C LEU A 1 -5.12 -24.78 -2.71
N PHE A 2 -4.54 -24.52 -1.52
CA PHE A 2 -5.26 -23.93 -0.37
C PHE A 2 -6.05 -22.65 -0.69
N ILE A 3 -5.44 -21.72 -1.44
CA ILE A 3 -6.03 -20.42 -1.74
C ILE A 3 -7.25 -20.51 -2.68
N LEU A 4 -7.20 -21.37 -3.70
CA LEU A 4 -8.32 -21.57 -4.63
C LEU A 4 -9.54 -22.16 -3.91
N GLY A 5 -9.31 -23.05 -2.93
CA GLY A 5 -10.36 -23.59 -2.07
C GLY A 5 -11.06 -22.50 -1.25
N ILE A 6 -10.33 -21.49 -0.76
CA ILE A 6 -10.94 -20.35 -0.04
C ILE A 6 -11.89 -19.58 -0.96
N VAL A 7 -11.43 -19.22 -2.17
CA VAL A 7 -12.26 -18.46 -3.13
C VAL A 7 -13.48 -19.27 -3.56
N ALA A 8 -13.30 -20.56 -3.83
CA ALA A 8 -14.40 -21.46 -4.18
C ALA A 8 -15.42 -21.58 -3.04
N GLY A 9 -14.97 -21.71 -1.79
CA GLY A 9 -15.84 -21.77 -0.62
C GLY A 9 -16.66 -20.49 -0.42
N ILE A 10 -16.02 -19.32 -0.57
CA ILE A 10 -16.72 -18.02 -0.53
C ILE A 10 -17.80 -17.96 -1.62
N ASN A 11 -17.47 -18.36 -2.84
CA ASN A 11 -18.41 -18.33 -3.96
C ASN A 11 -19.53 -19.36 -3.83
N ALA A 12 -19.27 -20.54 -3.28
CA ALA A 12 -20.28 -21.54 -2.98
C ALA A 12 -21.29 -21.00 -1.95
N ALA A 13 -20.81 -20.37 -0.87
CA ALA A 13 -21.66 -19.72 0.13
C ALA A 13 -22.42 -18.51 -0.42
N ALA A 14 -21.82 -17.73 -1.32
CA ALA A 14 -22.51 -16.64 -2.00
C ALA A 14 -23.62 -17.15 -2.92
N SER A 15 -23.37 -18.23 -3.66
CA SER A 15 -24.35 -18.86 -4.55
C SER A 15 -25.55 -19.40 -3.78
N SER A 16 -25.36 -20.04 -2.62
CA SER A 16 -26.48 -20.54 -1.80
C SER A 16 -27.34 -19.43 -1.22
N GLN A 17 -26.81 -18.20 -1.13
CA GLN A 17 -27.49 -17.01 -0.63
C GLN A 17 -27.97 -16.08 -1.76
N ASN A 18 -27.88 -16.48 -3.03
CA ASN A 18 -28.15 -15.62 -4.20
C ASN A 18 -27.40 -14.27 -4.17
N LYS A 19 -26.18 -14.26 -3.62
CA LYS A 19 -25.30 -13.09 -3.56
C LYS A 19 -24.37 -13.04 -4.76
N LYS A 20 -23.86 -11.84 -5.08
CA LYS A 20 -22.85 -11.66 -6.13
C LYS A 20 -21.57 -12.40 -5.78
N GLN A 21 -21.03 -13.11 -6.77
CA GLN A 21 -19.76 -13.82 -6.66
C GLN A 21 -18.62 -12.90 -6.23
N PHE A 22 -17.74 -13.44 -5.40
CA PHE A 22 -16.45 -12.88 -5.05
C PHE A 22 -15.43 -13.20 -6.14
N VAL A 23 -15.02 -12.15 -6.84
CA VAL A 23 -13.99 -12.20 -7.89
C VAL A 23 -12.85 -11.29 -7.44
N ILE A 24 -11.61 -11.79 -7.44
CA ILE A 24 -10.41 -10.99 -7.23
C ILE A 24 -9.79 -10.73 -8.60
N ASP A 25 -9.65 -9.47 -8.97
CA ASP A 25 -9.01 -9.10 -10.23
C ASP A 25 -7.50 -9.36 -10.17
N ARG A 26 -6.88 -9.60 -11.33
CA ARG A 26 -5.42 -9.69 -11.44
C ARG A 26 -4.69 -8.43 -10.97
N THR A 27 -5.33 -7.26 -11.03
CA THR A 27 -4.77 -6.02 -10.48
C THR A 27 -4.90 -5.89 -8.96
N GLU A 28 -5.77 -6.71 -8.34
CA GLU A 28 -6.06 -6.65 -6.91
C GLU A 28 -5.26 -7.65 -6.09
N GLY A 29 -4.73 -8.73 -6.68
CA GLY A 29 -3.99 -9.75 -5.94
C GLY A 29 -3.39 -10.84 -6.80
N TYR A 30 -2.31 -11.46 -6.31
CA TYR A 30 -1.73 -12.66 -6.92
C TYR A 30 -2.72 -13.83 -7.05
N ILE A 31 -3.75 -13.87 -6.21
CA ILE A 31 -4.85 -14.84 -6.31
C ILE A 31 -5.64 -14.62 -7.61
N GLY A 32 -5.92 -13.36 -7.98
CA GLY A 32 -6.58 -13.02 -9.23
C GLY A 32 -5.73 -13.39 -10.44
N VAL A 33 -4.42 -13.11 -10.38
CA VAL A 33 -3.46 -13.54 -11.42
C VAL A 33 -3.48 -15.07 -11.59
N LEU A 34 -3.39 -15.81 -10.48
CA LEU A 34 -3.44 -17.28 -10.50
C LEU A 34 -4.74 -17.81 -11.11
N ILE A 35 -5.89 -17.29 -10.69
CA ILE A 35 -7.20 -17.74 -11.19
C ILE A 35 -7.29 -17.46 -12.68
N ASP A 36 -6.95 -16.24 -13.09
CA ASP A 36 -7.07 -15.85 -14.49
C ASP A 36 -6.14 -16.66 -15.38
N ASP A 37 -4.86 -16.81 -15.01
CA ASP A 37 -3.90 -17.58 -15.80
C ASP A 37 -4.40 -19.04 -15.98
N LEU A 38 -4.96 -19.65 -14.92
CA LEU A 38 -5.52 -21.01 -14.99
C LEU A 38 -6.77 -21.10 -15.87
N THR A 39 -7.64 -20.09 -15.85
CA THR A 39 -8.89 -20.09 -16.66
C THR A 39 -8.67 -19.69 -18.11
N SER A 40 -7.68 -18.82 -18.38
CA SER A 40 -7.44 -18.23 -19.69
C SER A 40 -6.46 -19.07 -20.52
N LEU A 41 -5.35 -19.51 -19.91
CA LEU A 41 -4.28 -20.22 -20.61
C LEU A 41 -4.37 -21.74 -20.45
N GLY A 42 -5.12 -22.21 -19.45
CA GLY A 42 -5.07 -23.61 -19.03
C GLY A 42 -3.69 -23.97 -18.45
N THR A 43 -3.45 -25.25 -18.18
CA THR A 43 -2.15 -25.69 -17.66
C THR A 43 -1.82 -27.09 -18.17
N SER A 44 -0.74 -27.22 -18.94
CA SER A 44 -0.20 -28.52 -19.39
C SER A 44 0.76 -29.13 -18.36
N GLU A 45 1.40 -28.30 -17.55
CA GLU A 45 2.24 -28.67 -16.41
C GLU A 45 1.69 -28.09 -15.10
N PRO A 46 2.12 -28.54 -13.91
CA PRO A 46 1.67 -27.97 -12.64
C PRO A 46 2.02 -26.48 -12.53
N TYR A 47 1.00 -25.61 -12.43
CA TYR A 47 1.17 -24.17 -12.31
C TYR A 47 2.05 -23.76 -11.12
N ARG A 48 2.99 -22.83 -11.32
CA ARG A 48 3.88 -22.28 -10.29
C ARG A 48 3.76 -20.76 -10.24
N MET A 49 3.31 -20.21 -9.11
CA MET A 49 3.12 -18.76 -8.95
C MET A 49 4.40 -17.93 -9.14
N PHE A 50 5.58 -18.48 -8.80
CA PHE A 50 6.84 -17.74 -8.89
C PHE A 50 7.35 -17.52 -10.32
N THR A 51 6.79 -18.22 -11.32
CA THR A 51 7.13 -18.02 -12.74
C THR A 51 6.15 -17.09 -13.45
N SER A 52 5.03 -16.75 -12.82
CA SER A 52 3.96 -15.94 -13.40
C SER A 52 4.34 -14.45 -13.39
N ARG A 53 4.24 -13.80 -14.55
CA ARG A 53 4.54 -12.36 -14.69
C ARG A 53 3.36 -11.53 -14.21
N ALA A 54 3.31 -11.26 -12.91
CA ALA A 54 2.43 -10.20 -12.41
C ALA A 54 3.00 -8.83 -12.82
N GLU A 55 2.36 -8.19 -13.79
CA GLU A 55 2.73 -6.86 -14.29
C GLU A 55 2.77 -5.82 -13.16
N LEU A 56 1.92 -6.00 -12.14
CA LEU A 56 1.75 -5.08 -11.01
C LEU A 56 2.48 -5.54 -9.72
N ARG A 57 3.59 -6.26 -9.83
CA ARG A 57 4.34 -6.79 -8.66
C ARG A 57 4.69 -5.77 -7.57
N LEU A 58 4.91 -4.50 -7.93
CA LEU A 58 5.21 -3.41 -6.97
C LEU A 58 3.96 -2.96 -6.19
N HIS A 59 2.77 -3.18 -6.74
CA HIS A 59 1.50 -2.91 -6.10
C HIS A 59 0.99 -4.12 -5.30
N LEU A 60 1.15 -5.33 -5.83
CA LEU A 60 0.64 -6.59 -5.26
C LEU A 60 1.51 -7.13 -4.12
N ARG A 61 1.76 -6.34 -3.07
CA ARG A 61 2.72 -6.76 -2.04
C ARG A 61 2.06 -7.49 -0.87
N PRO A 62 2.75 -8.42 -0.20
CA PRO A 62 2.20 -9.09 0.98
C PRO A 62 1.82 -8.11 2.11
N ASP A 63 2.61 -7.05 2.31
CA ASP A 63 2.41 -6.04 3.37
C ASP A 63 1.15 -5.19 3.23
N ASN A 64 0.61 -5.05 2.00
CA ASN A 64 -0.56 -4.21 1.72
C ASN A 64 -1.81 -5.02 1.32
N ALA A 65 -1.78 -6.35 1.47
CA ALA A 65 -2.86 -7.24 1.07
C ALA A 65 -4.17 -6.97 1.82
N ASP A 66 -4.06 -6.57 3.09
CA ASP A 66 -5.18 -6.16 3.92
C ASP A 66 -5.87 -4.89 3.40
N MET A 67 -5.09 -3.88 2.99
CA MET A 67 -5.62 -2.64 2.38
C MET A 67 -6.37 -2.92 1.08
N ARG A 68 -5.92 -3.90 0.29
CA ARG A 68 -6.55 -4.28 -0.97
C ARG A 68 -7.80 -5.15 -0.77
N LEU A 69 -7.74 -6.15 0.11
CA LEU A 69 -8.70 -7.25 0.10
C LEU A 69 -9.64 -7.28 1.32
N THR A 70 -9.26 -6.72 2.48
CA THR A 70 -10.03 -6.91 3.73
C THR A 70 -11.47 -6.41 3.62
N LYS A 71 -11.68 -5.21 3.06
CA LYS A 71 -13.02 -4.65 2.86
C LYS A 71 -13.87 -5.55 1.94
N LYS A 72 -13.30 -6.04 0.86
CA LYS A 72 -13.98 -6.89 -0.12
C LYS A 72 -14.38 -8.24 0.50
N CYS A 73 -13.48 -8.84 1.27
CA CYS A 73 -13.75 -10.09 1.98
C CYS A 73 -14.79 -9.92 3.10
N TYR A 74 -14.79 -8.78 3.81
CA TYR A 74 -15.81 -8.46 4.81
C TYR A 74 -17.21 -8.35 4.19
N LEU A 75 -17.34 -7.65 3.06
CA LEU A 75 -18.62 -7.54 2.33
C LEU A 75 -19.18 -8.90 1.88
N GLN A 76 -18.32 -9.91 1.71
CA GLN A 76 -18.69 -11.27 1.36
C GLN A 76 -18.92 -12.18 2.59
N GLY A 77 -18.77 -11.65 3.81
CA GLY A 77 -18.92 -12.41 5.04
C GLY A 77 -17.71 -13.32 5.37
N ALA A 78 -16.60 -13.17 4.65
CA ALA A 78 -15.40 -13.99 4.85
C ALA A 78 -14.44 -13.44 5.93
N VAL A 79 -14.72 -12.24 6.47
CA VAL A 79 -13.95 -11.61 7.54
C VAL A 79 -14.89 -11.29 8.70
N SER A 80 -14.48 -11.59 9.93
CA SER A 80 -15.27 -11.26 11.11
C SER A 80 -15.32 -9.76 11.35
N GLU A 81 -16.40 -9.29 11.98
CA GLU A 81 -16.57 -7.89 12.35
C GLU A 81 -15.42 -7.39 13.24
N HIS A 82 -14.98 -8.20 14.21
CA HIS A 82 -13.82 -7.87 15.06
C HIS A 82 -12.56 -7.55 14.23
N ARG A 83 -12.23 -8.41 13.26
CA ARG A 83 -11.05 -8.19 12.38
C ARG A 83 -11.26 -6.99 11.46
N TYR A 84 -12.47 -6.77 10.97
CA TYR A 84 -12.78 -5.61 10.13
C TYR A 84 -12.67 -4.30 10.91
N ASN A 85 -13.20 -4.25 12.13
CA ASN A 85 -13.10 -3.08 13.00
C ASN A 85 -11.64 -2.76 13.38
N HIS A 86 -10.82 -3.78 13.62
CA HIS A 86 -9.38 -3.61 13.79
C HIS A 86 -8.73 -2.99 12.55
N PHE A 87 -9.04 -3.51 11.36
CA PHE A 87 -8.56 -2.96 10.09
C PHE A 87 -8.98 -1.49 9.90
N LEU A 88 -10.23 -1.13 10.23
CA LEU A 88 -10.72 0.25 10.13
C LEU A 88 -9.96 1.21 11.05
N LYS A 89 -9.62 0.79 12.28
CA LYS A 89 -8.80 1.60 13.20
C LYS A 89 -7.42 1.89 12.62
N ILE A 90 -6.73 0.85 12.12
CA ILE A 90 -5.42 0.99 11.48
C ILE A 90 -5.52 1.88 10.24
N LEU A 91 -6.55 1.68 9.41
CA LEU A 91 -6.77 2.47 8.20
C LEU A 91 -7.02 3.96 8.52
N SER A 92 -7.80 4.27 9.56
CA SER A 92 -8.02 5.65 10.00
C SER A 92 -6.71 6.30 10.46
N ALA A 93 -5.98 5.63 11.38
CA ALA A 93 -4.71 6.13 11.89
C ALA A 93 -3.67 6.35 10.76
N TYR A 94 -3.60 5.41 9.81
CA TYR A 94 -2.75 5.53 8.63
C TYR A 94 -3.12 6.75 7.77
N ASN A 95 -4.42 6.93 7.47
CA ASN A 95 -4.88 8.04 6.63
C ASN A 95 -4.67 9.39 7.32
N GLU A 96 -4.95 9.48 8.62
CA GLU A 96 -4.71 10.69 9.43
C GLU A 96 -3.24 11.07 9.44
N ALA A 97 -2.35 10.11 9.73
CA ALA A 97 -0.91 10.33 9.72
C ALA A 97 -0.39 10.72 8.33
N GLN A 98 -0.86 10.05 7.26
CA GLN A 98 -0.49 10.41 5.90
C GLN A 98 -0.93 11.84 5.55
N ASN A 99 -2.16 12.22 5.88
CA ASN A 99 -2.69 13.56 5.62
C ASN A 99 -1.94 14.63 6.41
N LEU A 100 -1.60 14.34 7.67
CA LEU A 100 -0.77 15.22 8.48
C LEU A 100 0.58 15.44 7.82
N LEU A 101 1.31 14.38 7.47
CA LEU A 101 2.61 14.49 6.80
C LEU A 101 2.55 15.25 5.47
N LYS A 102 1.47 15.10 4.70
CA LYS A 102 1.24 15.85 3.44
C LYS A 102 0.95 17.33 3.70
N SER A 103 0.29 17.66 4.81
CA SER A 103 -0.04 19.04 5.19
C SER A 103 1.16 19.83 5.72
N LEU A 104 2.12 19.15 6.36
CA LEU A 104 3.32 19.76 6.93
C LEU A 104 4.32 20.15 5.83
N ARG A 105 4.12 21.33 5.25
CA ARG A 105 4.89 21.83 4.10
C ARG A 105 5.75 23.03 4.47
N TYR A 106 7.04 22.90 4.25
CA TYR A 106 8.01 23.96 4.49
C TYR A 106 9.00 24.08 3.34
N PRO A 107 9.60 25.27 3.11
CA PRO A 107 10.73 25.42 2.20
C PRO A 107 11.87 24.48 2.58
N ILE A 108 12.58 23.93 1.60
CA ILE A 108 13.72 23.02 1.87
C ILE A 108 14.77 23.64 2.81
N ASN A 109 14.96 24.95 2.78
CA ASN A 109 15.89 25.65 3.69
C ASN A 109 15.49 25.54 5.16
N PHE A 110 14.20 25.38 5.47
CA PHE A 110 13.75 25.07 6.83
C PHE A 110 14.21 23.67 7.22
N TRP A 111 13.93 22.68 6.37
CA TRP A 111 14.28 21.29 6.61
C TRP A 111 15.80 21.05 6.76
N LYS A 112 16.62 21.72 5.93
CA LYS A 112 18.10 21.64 5.99
C LYS A 112 18.67 22.01 7.35
N ARG A 113 18.02 22.89 8.11
CA ARG A 113 18.50 23.31 9.45
C ARG A 113 18.50 22.16 10.45
N PHE A 114 17.61 21.19 10.25
CA PHE A 114 17.40 20.07 11.17
C PHE A 114 17.84 18.73 10.59
N ILE A 115 17.92 18.64 9.25
CA ILE A 115 18.18 17.39 8.51
C ILE A 115 19.38 17.61 7.58
N PRO A 116 20.61 17.33 8.04
CA PRO A 116 21.84 17.54 7.26
C PRO A 116 21.87 16.79 5.93
N ARG A 117 21.20 15.63 5.84
CA ARG A 117 21.09 14.84 4.61
C ARG A 117 20.48 15.62 3.43
N LEU A 118 19.76 16.70 3.69
CA LEU A 118 19.12 17.52 2.66
C LEU A 118 20.01 18.66 2.14
N GLU A 119 21.26 18.79 2.60
CA GLU A 119 22.14 19.92 2.27
C GLU A 119 22.31 20.13 0.75
N ASN A 120 22.46 19.04 -0.01
CA ASN A 120 22.64 19.06 -1.46
C ASN A 120 21.35 19.26 -2.27
N VAL A 121 20.19 19.39 -1.61
CA VAL A 121 18.90 19.59 -2.29
C VAL A 121 18.73 21.06 -2.72
N ARG A 122 18.26 21.30 -3.94
CA ARG A 122 18.05 22.67 -4.48
C ARG A 122 17.08 23.47 -3.61
N ALA A 123 17.50 24.67 -3.20
CA ALA A 123 16.87 25.54 -2.20
C ALA A 123 15.48 26.11 -2.56
N THR A 124 15.03 25.95 -3.81
CA THR A 124 13.86 26.65 -4.36
C THR A 124 12.53 25.91 -4.22
N LYS A 125 12.52 24.70 -3.65
CA LYS A 125 11.32 23.85 -3.57
C LYS A 125 10.76 23.79 -2.15
N VAL A 126 9.42 23.82 -2.07
CA VAL A 126 8.65 23.47 -0.86
C VAL A 126 8.43 21.96 -0.87
N TYR A 127 8.67 21.32 0.27
CA TYR A 127 8.46 19.88 0.45
C TYR A 127 7.56 19.64 1.65
N SER A 128 6.63 18.69 1.51
CA SER A 128 5.93 18.12 2.66
C SER A 128 6.82 17.13 3.40
N ALA A 129 6.52 16.86 4.68
CA ALA A 129 7.18 15.79 5.42
C ALA A 129 7.03 14.43 4.69
N PHE A 130 5.86 14.19 4.08
CA PHE A 130 5.62 13.00 3.25
C PHE A 130 6.56 12.94 2.02
N ASP A 131 6.79 14.07 1.34
CA ASP A 131 7.72 14.12 0.21
C ASP A 131 9.16 13.79 0.63
N LEU A 132 9.56 14.19 1.86
CA LEU A 132 10.90 13.91 2.38
C LEU A 132 11.10 12.42 2.64
N ILE A 133 10.13 11.75 3.27
CA ILE A 133 10.15 10.30 3.48
C ILE A 133 10.21 9.58 2.13
N CYS A 134 9.38 10.01 1.19
CA CYS A 134 9.21 9.39 -0.11
C CYS A 134 10.45 9.52 -1.02
N ARG A 135 11.11 10.69 -1.03
CA ARG A 135 12.18 11.01 -2.00
C ARG A 135 13.60 10.95 -1.45
N TYR A 136 13.75 11.20 -0.16
CA TYR A 136 15.05 11.34 0.50
C TYR A 136 15.25 10.31 1.60
N GLU A 137 14.30 9.36 1.75
CA GLU A 137 14.36 8.26 2.74
C GLU A 137 14.60 8.77 4.17
N ILE A 138 14.03 9.93 4.49
CA ILE A 138 14.15 10.56 5.81
C ILE A 138 13.32 9.78 6.83
N ASP A 139 13.89 9.55 8.01
CA ASP A 139 13.22 8.85 9.09
C ASP A 139 12.27 9.76 9.88
N PHE A 140 11.21 9.16 10.42
CA PHE A 140 10.23 9.87 11.28
C PHE A 140 10.89 10.55 12.48
N ALA A 141 11.97 9.98 13.02
CA ALA A 141 12.74 10.59 14.10
C ALA A 141 13.40 11.92 13.69
N GLU A 142 13.86 12.04 12.44
CA GLU A 142 14.42 13.29 11.92
C GLU A 142 13.32 14.34 11.71
N ILE A 143 12.14 13.92 11.25
CA ILE A 143 10.96 14.79 11.07
C ILE A 143 10.46 15.32 12.42
N ARG A 144 10.39 14.47 13.46
CA ARG A 144 10.04 14.86 14.83
C ARG A 144 10.99 15.92 15.39
N LYS A 145 12.29 15.78 15.14
CA LYS A 145 13.29 16.78 15.56
C LYS A 145 13.11 18.13 14.86
N ALA A 146 12.72 18.11 13.58
CA ALA A 146 12.52 19.33 12.81
C ALA A 146 11.24 20.07 13.18
N ILE A 147 10.18 19.35 13.56
CA ILE A 147 8.85 19.90 13.81
C ILE A 147 8.23 19.27 15.08
N PRO A 148 8.77 19.56 16.28
CA PRO A 148 8.34 18.88 17.50
C PRO A 148 6.89 19.16 17.89
N VAL A 149 6.38 20.37 17.70
CA VAL A 149 5.03 20.78 18.15
C VAL A 149 3.95 20.12 17.29
N GLU A 150 4.11 20.12 15.97
CA GLU A 150 3.16 19.54 15.03
C GLU A 150 3.32 18.01 14.92
N SER A 151 4.51 17.49 15.23
CA SER A 151 4.76 16.04 15.32
C SER A 151 4.20 15.39 16.58
N GLY A 152 3.82 16.14 17.62
CA GLY A 152 3.09 15.58 18.76
C GLY A 152 1.74 14.95 18.39
N ARG A 153 1.22 15.25 17.18
CA ARG A 153 0.07 14.57 16.56
C ARG A 153 0.45 13.41 15.64
N LEU A 154 1.72 13.30 15.24
CA LEU A 154 2.25 12.12 14.56
C LEU A 154 2.36 11.04 15.63
N LEU A 155 1.30 10.24 15.74
CA LEU A 155 1.15 9.09 16.63
C LEU A 155 2.47 8.35 16.79
N GLU A 156 2.90 8.10 18.03
CA GLU A 156 4.02 7.22 18.41
C GLU A 156 3.68 5.73 18.15
N ASN A 157 3.04 5.45 17.02
CA ASN A 157 2.68 4.11 16.61
C ASN A 157 3.69 3.63 15.57
N GLU A 158 4.70 2.90 16.05
CA GLU A 158 5.77 2.34 15.22
C GLU A 158 5.23 1.50 14.05
N GLU A 159 4.09 0.81 14.22
CA GLU A 159 3.45 0.03 13.15
C GLU A 159 2.98 0.94 12.00
N ILE A 160 2.36 2.08 12.32
CA ILE A 160 1.89 3.04 11.33
C ILE A 160 3.06 3.76 10.66
N GLU A 161 4.10 4.13 11.40
CA GLU A 161 5.32 4.72 10.85
C GLU A 161 6.00 3.78 9.86
N HIS A 162 6.19 2.52 10.26
CA HIS A 162 6.78 1.49 9.43
C HIS A 162 5.96 1.28 8.15
N ARG A 163 4.64 1.18 8.28
CA ARG A 163 3.73 1.03 7.13
C ARG A 163 3.78 2.24 6.20
N LEU A 164 3.77 3.46 6.72
CA LEU A 164 3.90 4.69 5.93
C LEU A 164 5.23 4.76 5.20
N LYS A 165 6.33 4.32 5.84
CA LYS A 165 7.66 4.29 5.22
C LYS A 165 7.67 3.33 4.02
N ILE A 166 7.10 2.14 4.17
CA ILE A 166 6.96 1.17 3.08
C ILE A 166 6.10 1.75 1.96
N GLU A 167 4.93 2.29 2.26
CA GLU A 167 4.02 2.82 1.24
C GLU A 167 4.62 4.05 0.53
N ALA A 168 5.29 4.95 1.24
CA ALA A 168 5.95 6.11 0.66
C ALA A 168 7.11 5.71 -0.26
N PHE A 169 7.90 4.71 0.14
CA PHE A 169 8.96 4.15 -0.69
C PHE A 169 8.37 3.61 -1.99
N TYR A 170 7.39 2.70 -1.92
CA TYR A 170 6.81 2.11 -3.13
C TYR A 170 6.03 3.11 -3.98
N HIS A 171 5.37 4.12 -3.39
CA HIS A 171 4.72 5.21 -4.13
C HIS A 171 5.71 5.92 -5.06
N PHE A 172 6.92 6.22 -4.56
CA PHE A 172 7.97 6.85 -5.38
C PHE A 172 8.39 5.99 -6.57
N TYR A 173 8.60 4.70 -6.35
CA TYR A 173 9.01 3.77 -7.40
C TYR A 173 7.89 3.50 -8.40
N LEU A 174 6.64 3.42 -7.94
CA LEU A 174 5.46 3.31 -8.79
C LEU A 174 5.34 4.55 -9.69
N ASP A 175 5.39 5.76 -9.13
CA ASP A 175 5.37 7.00 -9.92
C ASP A 175 6.50 7.05 -10.96
N LYS A 176 7.72 6.65 -10.58
CA LYS A 176 8.85 6.57 -11.50
C LYS A 176 8.68 5.52 -12.60
N SER A 177 8.10 4.37 -12.29
CA SER A 177 7.83 3.31 -13.27
C SER A 177 6.75 3.74 -14.26
N LEU A 178 5.67 4.35 -13.79
CA LEU A 178 4.59 4.88 -14.63
C LEU A 178 5.08 6.02 -15.52
N ALA A 179 5.89 6.94 -14.98
CA ALA A 179 6.50 8.02 -15.76
C ALA A 179 7.41 7.49 -16.89
N LYS A 180 8.08 6.35 -16.73
CA LYS A 180 8.86 5.73 -17.81
C LYS A 180 8.00 5.09 -18.90
N VAL A 181 6.85 4.52 -18.52
CA VAL A 181 5.91 3.91 -19.48
C VAL A 181 5.26 5.01 -20.35
N SER A 182 4.88 6.15 -19.77
CA SER A 182 4.26 7.26 -20.51
C SER A 182 5.21 8.02 -21.46
N ILE A 183 6.53 7.84 -21.34
CA ILE A 183 7.53 8.47 -22.23
C ILE A 183 7.88 7.56 -23.44
N THR A 184 7.38 6.33 -23.45
CA THR A 184 7.69 5.32 -24.49
C THR A 184 6.52 5.09 -25.46
N ILE A 185 5.50 5.96 -25.45
CA ILE A 185 4.40 5.98 -26.41
C ILE A 185 4.46 7.31 -27.16
#